data_AF-A0A1I8EMB8-F1
#
_entry.id   AF-A0A1I8EMB8-F1
#
_cell.length_a   1.000
_cell.length_b   1.000
_cell.length_c   1.000
_cell.angle_alpha   90.00
_cell.angle_beta   90.00
_cell.angle_gamma   90.00
#
_symmetry.space_group_name_H-M   'P 1'
#
loop_
_entity.id
_entity.type
_entity.pdbx_description
1 polymer ?
#
loop_
_entity_poly.entity_id
_entity_poly.type
_entity_poly.pdbx_seq_one_letter_code
_entity_poly.pdbx_strand_id
1 'polypeptide(L)'
;MIPGQIYQALVDKSKPEFWNIFLIGSIAYIGKCVLIALKSFTSWQLYLSWRKNAVIKLQQYYFSNHAYYNINNIDDCGIDNPDQRITQDTEKICNQLAINIIPAILIGPFVIAFYTYKTYISSGGLGIGIIYGYFVIGTVVNKFLMSPMVKWNARVAKAEGDFRYLLFLHHLFWVLFISFFSV
;
A
#
# COMPACT_ATOMS: atom_id res chain seq x y z
N MET A 1 18.82 25.44 -4.06
CA MET A 1 17.72 24.65 -4.67
C MET A 1 17.44 25.27 -6.04
N ILE A 2 17.30 24.46 -7.10
CA ILE A 2 17.18 24.93 -8.50
C ILE A 2 16.08 26.01 -8.69
N PRO A 3 14.88 25.90 -8.07
CA PRO A 3 13.86 26.95 -8.19
C PRO A 3 14.32 28.29 -7.61
N GLY A 4 15.02 28.29 -6.48
CA GLY A 4 15.54 29.52 -5.87
C GLY A 4 16.59 30.22 -6.74
N GLN A 5 17.39 29.45 -7.48
CA GLN A 5 18.38 30.00 -8.41
C GLN A 5 17.73 30.59 -9.67
N ILE A 6 16.61 30.01 -10.14
CA ILE A 6 15.83 30.59 -11.25
C ILE A 6 15.23 31.93 -10.83
N TYR A 7 14.66 32.03 -9.62
CA TYR A 7 14.12 33.29 -9.10
C TYR A 7 15.20 34.36 -9.00
N GLN A 8 16.39 34.00 -8.50
CA GLN A 8 17.52 34.92 -8.37
C GLN A 8 18.02 35.40 -9.75
N ALA A 9 18.19 34.49 -10.71
CA ALA A 9 18.56 34.83 -12.09
C ALA A 9 17.50 35.69 -12.82
N LEU A 10 16.22 35.55 -12.46
CA LEU A 10 15.15 36.41 -12.98
C LEU A 10 15.27 37.85 -12.45
N VAL A 11 15.60 37.99 -11.15
CA VAL A 11 15.81 39.28 -10.49
C VAL A 11 17.05 39.98 -11.05
N ASP A 12 18.12 39.21 -11.32
CA ASP A 12 19.40 39.72 -11.83
C ASP A 12 19.38 40.02 -13.35
N LYS A 13 18.28 39.74 -14.06
CA LYS A 13 18.09 39.97 -15.52
C LYS A 13 19.17 39.34 -16.44
N SER A 14 19.91 38.35 -15.98
CA SER A 14 20.93 37.65 -16.77
C SER A 14 20.30 36.60 -17.69
N LYS A 15 20.02 37.00 -18.95
CA LYS A 15 19.46 36.11 -20.00
C LYS A 15 20.19 34.77 -20.20
N PRO A 16 21.54 34.69 -20.23
CA PRO A 16 22.22 33.41 -20.51
C PRO A 16 22.18 32.43 -19.33
N GLU A 17 22.22 32.92 -18.09
CA GLU A 17 22.17 32.07 -16.90
C GLU A 17 20.79 31.42 -16.71
N PHE A 18 19.73 32.17 -17.03
CA PHE A 18 18.37 31.64 -17.00
C PHE A 18 18.20 30.41 -17.89
N TRP A 19 18.68 30.46 -19.15
CA TRP A 19 18.57 29.33 -20.09
C TRP A 19 19.36 28.11 -19.63
N ASN A 20 20.57 28.30 -19.07
CA ASN A 20 21.36 27.19 -18.54
C ASN A 20 20.67 26.50 -17.35
N ILE A 21 20.17 27.27 -16.39
CA ILE A 21 19.47 26.71 -15.21
C ILE A 21 18.16 26.03 -15.63
N PHE A 22 17.44 26.61 -16.60
CA PHE A 22 16.22 26.04 -17.15
C PHE A 22 16.48 24.69 -17.83
N LEU A 23 17.50 24.59 -18.68
CA LEU A 23 17.88 23.34 -19.36
C LEU A 23 18.31 22.26 -18.36
N ILE A 24 19.16 22.61 -17.38
CA ILE A 24 19.58 21.68 -16.33
C ILE A 24 18.37 21.19 -15.51
N GLY A 25 17.46 22.09 -15.15
CA GLY A 25 16.23 21.75 -14.44
C GLY A 25 15.32 20.82 -15.24
N SER A 26 15.16 21.07 -16.53
CA SER A 26 14.35 20.25 -17.44
C SER A 26 14.94 18.83 -17.59
N ILE A 27 16.25 18.71 -17.82
CA ILE A 27 16.94 17.42 -17.90
C ILE A 27 16.81 16.64 -16.57
N ALA A 28 17.00 17.31 -15.43
CA ALA A 28 16.82 16.69 -14.13
C ALA A 28 15.37 16.21 -13.90
N TYR A 29 14.38 16.95 -14.39
CA TYR A 29 12.97 16.56 -14.31
C TYR A 29 12.67 15.33 -15.18
N ILE A 30 13.17 15.31 -16.41
CA ILE A 30 13.04 14.14 -17.30
C ILE A 30 13.70 12.92 -16.64
N GLY A 31 14.92 13.07 -16.10
CA GLY A 31 15.60 12.01 -15.36
C GLY A 31 14.79 11.49 -14.17
N LYS A 32 14.16 12.39 -13.39
CA LYS A 32 13.26 12.02 -12.29
C LYS A 32 12.05 11.22 -12.79
N CYS A 33 11.43 11.63 -13.89
CA CYS A 33 10.29 10.92 -14.48
C CYS A 33 10.69 9.50 -14.90
N VAL A 34 11.85 9.34 -15.54
CA VAL A 34 12.38 8.02 -15.92
C VAL A 34 12.62 7.15 -14.68
N LEU A 35 13.23 7.69 -13.62
CA LEU A 35 13.45 6.94 -12.37
C LEU A 35 12.14 6.48 -11.72
N ILE A 36 11.11 7.33 -11.72
CA ILE A 36 9.78 6.97 -11.19
C ILE A 36 9.15 5.86 -12.03
N ALA A 37 9.24 5.96 -13.36
CA ALA A 37 8.73 4.94 -14.27
C ALA A 37 9.44 3.60 -14.06
N LEU A 38 10.77 3.60 -13.95
CA LEU A 38 11.56 2.39 -13.69
C LEU A 38 11.21 1.77 -12.33
N LYS A 39 11.11 2.57 -11.27
CA LYS A 39 10.66 2.10 -9.95
C LYS A 39 9.29 1.41 -10.06
N SER A 40 8.33 2.03 -10.73
CA SER A 40 6.99 1.48 -10.91
C SER A 40 7.03 0.17 -11.69
N PHE A 41 7.81 0.13 -12.77
CA PHE A 41 7.98 -1.06 -13.60
C PHE A 41 8.59 -2.22 -12.82
N THR A 42 9.69 -2.00 -12.09
CA THR A 42 10.30 -3.02 -11.25
C THR A 42 9.35 -3.54 -10.17
N SER A 43 8.59 -2.65 -9.55
CA SER A 43 7.59 -3.03 -8.52
C SER A 43 6.49 -3.92 -9.11
N TRP A 44 6.06 -3.64 -10.34
CA TRP A 44 5.09 -4.46 -11.06
C TRP A 44 5.61 -5.86 -11.42
N GLN A 45 6.86 -5.95 -11.89
CA GLN A 45 7.49 -7.24 -12.19
C GLN A 45 7.67 -8.10 -10.93
N LEU A 46 8.02 -7.46 -9.81
CA LEU A 46 8.14 -8.12 -8.51
C LEU A 46 6.77 -8.66 -8.06
N TYR A 47 5.71 -7.87 -8.19
CA TYR A 47 4.35 -8.27 -7.88
C TYR A 47 3.95 -9.54 -8.64
N LEU A 48 4.12 -9.57 -9.96
CA LEU A 48 3.76 -10.72 -10.80
C LEU A 48 4.53 -11.99 -10.40
N SER A 49 5.84 -11.86 -10.18
CA SER A 49 6.70 -12.98 -9.80
C SER A 49 6.32 -13.56 -8.43
N TRP A 50 6.06 -12.69 -7.45
CA TRP A 50 5.63 -13.12 -6.12
C TRP A 50 4.25 -13.73 -6.10
N ARG A 51 3.29 -13.14 -6.82
CA ARG A 51 1.94 -13.71 -6.95
C ARG A 51 2.01 -15.14 -7.49
N LYS A 52 2.74 -15.37 -8.59
CA LYS A 52 2.89 -16.71 -9.18
C LYS A 52 3.49 -17.70 -8.18
N ASN A 53 4.57 -17.34 -7.51
CA ASN A 53 5.25 -18.22 -6.55
C ASN A 53 4.41 -18.49 -5.30
N ALA A 54 3.70 -17.49 -4.78
CA ALA A 54 2.87 -17.63 -3.59
C ALA A 54 1.65 -18.52 -3.87
N VAL A 55 0.95 -18.30 -4.99
CA VAL A 55 -0.21 -19.12 -5.36
C VAL A 55 0.19 -20.58 -5.57
N ILE A 56 1.28 -20.85 -6.31
CA ILE A 56 1.74 -22.22 -6.54
C ILE A 56 2.08 -22.93 -5.22
N LYS A 57 2.81 -22.26 -4.32
CA LYS A 57 3.17 -22.84 -3.02
C LYS A 57 1.94 -23.09 -2.15
N LEU A 58 1.03 -22.12 -2.05
CA LEU A 58 -0.21 -22.27 -1.28
C LEU A 58 -1.07 -23.40 -1.83
N GLN A 59 -1.18 -23.51 -3.15
CA GLN A 59 -1.91 -24.59 -3.80
C GLN A 59 -1.25 -25.96 -3.54
N GLN A 60 0.08 -26.06 -3.55
CA GLN A 60 0.79 -27.29 -3.18
C GLN A 60 0.52 -27.68 -1.73
N TYR A 61 0.53 -26.74 -0.79
CA TYR A 61 0.19 -27.01 0.62
C TYR A 61 -1.28 -27.40 0.78
N TYR A 62 -2.18 -26.81 0.02
CA TYR A 62 -3.61 -27.11 0.05
C TYR A 62 -3.93 -28.55 -0.39
N PHE A 63 -3.22 -29.05 -1.40
CA PHE A 63 -3.36 -30.45 -1.86
C PHE A 63 -2.48 -31.44 -1.10
N SER A 64 -1.53 -30.97 -0.29
CA SER A 64 -0.70 -31.83 0.55
C SER A 64 -1.41 -32.20 1.85
N ASN A 65 -1.06 -33.35 2.41
CA ASN A 65 -1.40 -33.75 3.78
C ASN A 65 -2.91 -33.81 4.13
N HIS A 66 -3.77 -34.13 3.15
CA HIS A 66 -5.23 -34.15 3.30
C HIS A 66 -5.84 -32.82 3.79
N ALA A 67 -5.12 -31.70 3.67
CA ALA A 67 -5.56 -30.38 4.14
C ALA A 67 -6.88 -29.95 3.45
N TYR A 68 -7.04 -30.25 2.15
CA TYR A 68 -8.30 -30.11 1.42
C TYR A 68 -9.49 -30.75 2.15
N TYR A 69 -9.33 -31.98 2.64
CA TYR A 69 -10.42 -32.72 3.29
C TYR A 69 -10.69 -32.15 4.69
N ASN A 70 -9.63 -31.80 5.42
CA ASN A 70 -9.76 -31.23 6.76
C ASN A 70 -10.44 -29.85 6.73
N ILE A 71 -10.05 -28.99 5.80
CA ILE A 71 -10.61 -27.63 5.65
C ILE A 71 -12.06 -27.67 5.17
N ASN A 72 -12.43 -28.61 4.30
CA ASN A 72 -13.80 -28.69 3.78
C ASN A 72 -14.76 -29.50 4.66
N ASN A 73 -14.29 -30.50 5.42
CA ASN A 73 -15.16 -31.44 6.15
C ASN A 73 -15.01 -31.44 7.68
N ILE A 74 -13.90 -30.93 8.24
CA ILE A 74 -13.62 -31.00 9.69
C ILE A 74 -13.65 -29.61 10.33
N ASP A 75 -13.22 -28.56 9.61
CA ASP A 75 -13.32 -27.18 10.07
C ASP A 75 -14.67 -26.55 9.65
N ASP A 76 -15.69 -26.70 10.50
CA ASP A 76 -16.90 -25.85 10.53
C ASP A 76 -16.57 -24.38 10.97
N CYS A 77 -15.28 -24.05 11.08
CA CYS A 77 -14.73 -22.81 11.64
C CYS A 77 -14.87 -21.57 10.72
N GLY A 78 -15.71 -21.58 9.68
CA GLY A 78 -16.11 -20.37 8.97
C GLY A 78 -15.11 -19.82 7.93
N ILE A 79 -14.26 -20.67 7.34
CA ILE A 79 -13.49 -20.28 6.14
C ILE A 79 -14.33 -20.60 4.91
N ASP A 80 -15.17 -19.65 4.52
CA ASP A 80 -16.00 -19.75 3.31
C ASP A 80 -15.13 -19.55 2.06
N ASN A 81 -15.29 -20.40 1.04
CA ASN A 81 -14.54 -20.43 -0.23
C ASN A 81 -13.00 -20.32 -0.08
N PRO A 82 -12.31 -21.38 0.38
CA PRO A 82 -10.86 -21.36 0.63
C PRO A 82 -10.03 -21.07 -0.64
N ASP A 83 -10.49 -21.53 -1.80
CA ASP A 83 -9.90 -21.29 -3.12
C ASP A 83 -9.93 -19.79 -3.50
N GLN A 84 -11.07 -19.15 -3.29
CA GLN A 84 -11.25 -17.72 -3.52
C GLN A 84 -10.37 -16.91 -2.57
N ARG A 85 -10.29 -17.29 -1.30
CA ARG A 85 -9.43 -16.61 -0.33
C ARG A 85 -7.95 -16.76 -0.66
N ILE A 86 -7.50 -17.97 -1.03
CA ILE A 86 -6.11 -18.21 -1.44
C ILE A 86 -5.74 -17.31 -2.61
N THR A 87 -6.60 -17.14 -3.61
CA THR A 87 -6.29 -16.30 -4.78
C THR A 87 -6.40 -14.80 -4.48
N GLN A 88 -7.51 -14.35 -3.89
CA GLN A 88 -7.78 -12.92 -3.64
C GLN A 88 -6.89 -12.32 -2.55
N ASP A 89 -6.72 -13.01 -1.43
CA ASP A 89 -5.92 -12.47 -0.32
C ASP A 89 -4.43 -12.49 -0.67
N THR A 90 -3.95 -13.53 -1.37
CA THR A 90 -2.57 -13.57 -1.88
C THR A 90 -2.32 -12.45 -2.88
N GLU A 91 -3.25 -12.20 -3.81
CA GLU A 91 -3.15 -11.08 -4.74
C GLU A 91 -3.03 -9.74 -4.01
N LYS A 92 -3.90 -9.46 -3.04
CA LYS A 92 -3.87 -8.22 -2.24
C LYS A 92 -2.57 -8.07 -1.46
N ILE A 93 -2.11 -9.13 -0.78
CA ILE A 93 -0.87 -9.12 0.01
C ILE A 93 0.33 -8.90 -0.91
N CYS A 94 0.46 -9.66 -2.00
CA CYS A 94 1.57 -9.50 -2.94
C CYS A 94 1.59 -8.12 -3.59
N ASN A 95 0.42 -7.58 -3.95
CA ASN A 95 0.30 -6.25 -4.53
C ASN A 95 0.76 -5.16 -3.55
N GLN A 96 0.22 -5.16 -2.32
CA GLN A 96 0.58 -4.19 -1.29
C GLN A 96 2.06 -4.29 -0.91
N LEU A 97 2.58 -5.51 -0.77
CA LEU A 97 3.96 -5.75 -0.41
C LEU A 97 4.91 -5.23 -1.51
N ALA A 98 4.68 -5.63 -2.76
CA ALA A 98 5.58 -5.32 -3.86
C ALA A 98 5.52 -3.84 -4.30
N ILE A 99 4.34 -3.23 -4.31
CA ILE A 99 4.15 -1.88 -4.85
C ILE A 99 4.39 -0.80 -3.79
N ASN A 100 3.92 -1.01 -2.56
CA ASN A 100 3.90 0.04 -1.54
C ASN A 100 4.98 -0.18 -0.48
N ILE A 101 5.05 -1.38 0.10
CA ILE A 101 5.87 -1.63 1.29
C ILE A 101 7.36 -1.72 0.92
N ILE A 102 7.73 -2.57 -0.03
CA ILE A 102 9.13 -2.80 -0.39
C ILE A 102 9.81 -1.54 -0.90
N PRO A 103 9.23 -0.77 -1.85
CA PRO A 103 9.88 0.44 -2.33
C PRO A 103 9.96 1.53 -1.25
N ALA A 104 9.03 1.57 -0.30
CA ALA A 104 9.06 2.51 0.81
C ALA A 104 10.14 2.15 1.84
N ILE A 105 10.28 0.87 2.20
CA ILE A 105 11.32 0.40 3.12
C ILE A 105 12.72 0.60 2.53
N LEU A 106 12.89 0.36 1.23
CA LEU A 106 14.19 0.49 0.58
C LEU A 106 14.61 1.97 0.41
N ILE A 107 13.70 2.82 -0.09
CA ILE A 107 14.02 4.21 -0.46
C ILE A 107 13.84 5.17 0.72
N GLY A 108 12.88 4.90 1.60
CA GLY A 108 12.54 5.72 2.76
C GLY A 108 13.74 6.15 3.62
N PRO A 109 14.57 5.22 4.14
CA PRO A 109 15.68 5.59 5.02
C PRO A 109 16.74 6.45 4.30
N PHE A 110 17.01 6.16 3.02
CA PHE A 110 17.96 6.95 2.23
C PHE A 110 17.46 8.39 2.01
N VAL A 111 16.17 8.53 1.68
CA VAL A 111 15.53 9.84 1.51
C VAL A 111 15.54 10.63 2.81
N ILE A 112 15.17 10.00 3.93
CA ILE A 112 15.20 10.63 5.26
C ILE A 112 16.62 11.10 5.58
N ALA A 113 17.64 10.24 5.44
CA ALA A 113 19.03 10.59 5.72
C ALA A 113 19.52 11.77 4.86
N PHE A 114 19.22 11.76 3.56
CA PHE A 114 19.62 12.84 2.65
C PHE A 114 18.96 14.17 3.01
N TYR A 115 17.67 14.19 3.32
CA TYR A 115 16.98 15.41 3.73
C TYR A 115 17.42 15.89 5.11
N THR A 116 17.66 14.99 6.07
CA THR A 116 18.23 15.36 7.37
C THR A 116 19.58 16.04 7.21
N TYR A 117 20.45 15.52 6.35
CA TYR A 117 21.75 16.14 6.05
C TYR A 117 21.60 17.53 5.40
N LYS A 118 20.70 17.67 4.42
CA LYS A 118 20.41 18.96 3.77
C LYS A 118 19.89 20.00 4.77
N THR A 119 19.00 19.60 5.67
CA THR A 119 18.46 20.47 6.71
C THR A 119 19.52 20.83 7.76
N TYR A 120 20.45 19.92 8.09
CA TYR A 120 21.57 20.21 8.99
C TYR A 120 22.40 21.39 8.47
N ILE A 121 22.74 21.36 7.18
CA ILE A 121 23.52 22.43 6.53
C ILE A 121 22.73 23.74 6.49
N SER A 122 21.43 23.69 6.20
CA SER A 122 20.63 24.90 6.00
C SER A 122 20.17 25.59 7.29
N SER A 123 19.92 24.83 8.36
CA SER A 123 19.21 25.33 9.55
C SER A 123 19.93 25.02 10.87
N GLY A 124 21.05 24.30 10.84
CA GLY A 124 21.80 23.90 12.03
C GLY A 124 21.11 22.82 12.87
N GLY A 125 21.71 22.47 14.02
CA GLY A 125 21.25 21.37 14.87
C GLY A 125 19.89 21.60 15.54
N LEU A 126 19.54 22.85 15.86
CA LEU A 126 18.25 23.18 16.49
C LEU A 126 17.06 22.91 15.56
N GLY A 127 17.20 23.19 14.26
CA GLY A 127 16.13 22.94 13.29
C GLY A 127 15.78 21.45 13.18
N ILE A 128 16.78 20.59 13.24
CA ILE A 128 16.59 19.12 13.23
C ILE A 128 15.88 18.66 14.50
N GLY A 129 16.31 19.15 15.66
CA GLY A 129 15.67 18.79 16.93
C GLY A 129 14.17 19.07 16.95
N ILE A 130 13.76 20.23 16.43
CA ILE A 130 12.35 20.61 16.34
C ILE A 130 11.57 19.70 15.36
N ILE A 131 12.13 19.40 14.19
CA ILE A 131 11.47 18.54 13.18
C ILE A 131 11.25 17.12 13.71
N TYR A 132 12.28 16.53 14.34
CA TYR A 132 12.15 15.21 14.94
C TYR A 132 11.20 15.22 16.15
N GLY A 133 11.22 16.28 16.97
CA GLY A 133 10.26 16.45 18.06
C GLY A 133 8.82 16.49 17.57
N TYR A 134 8.55 17.28 16.52
CA TYR A 134 7.24 17.32 15.86
C TYR A 134 6.83 15.95 15.30
N PHE A 135 7.77 15.23 14.67
CA PHE A 135 7.50 13.88 14.14
C PHE A 135 7.11 12.87 15.24
N VAL A 136 7.80 12.89 16.38
CA VAL A 136 7.49 12.00 17.51
C VAL A 136 6.11 12.31 18.08
N ILE A 137 5.82 13.59 18.38
CA ILE A 137 4.52 13.99 18.91
C ILE A 137 3.40 13.63 17.92
N GLY A 138 3.59 13.95 16.63
CA GLY A 138 2.63 13.61 15.58
C GLY A 138 2.39 12.10 15.45
N THR A 139 3.44 11.28 15.60
CA THR A 139 3.32 9.81 15.56
C THR A 139 2.54 9.27 16.76
N VAL A 140 2.78 9.80 17.96
CA VAL A 140 2.05 9.41 19.16
C VAL A 140 0.57 9.76 19.04
N VAL A 141 0.26 10.97 18.60
CA VAL A 141 -1.13 11.43 18.38
C VAL A 141 -1.82 10.59 17.30
N ASN A 142 -1.17 10.36 16.15
CA ASN A 142 -1.72 9.52 15.08
C ASN A 142 -1.99 8.09 15.56
N LYS A 143 -1.08 7.50 16.33
CA LYS A 143 -1.26 6.15 16.89
C LYS A 143 -2.45 6.10 17.84
N PHE A 144 -2.63 7.12 18.68
CA PHE A 144 -3.75 7.22 19.61
C PHE A 144 -5.09 7.34 18.86
N LEU A 145 -5.13 8.12 17.77
CA LEU A 145 -6.33 8.29 16.94
C LEU A 145 -6.65 7.05 16.08
N MET A 146 -5.64 6.36 15.52
CA MET A 146 -5.87 5.17 14.70
C MET A 146 -6.31 3.95 15.53
N SER A 147 -5.85 3.81 16.77
CA SER A 147 -6.18 2.66 17.63
C SER A 147 -7.69 2.38 17.76
N PRO A 148 -8.56 3.37 18.05
CA PRO A 148 -10.00 3.13 18.08
C PRO A 148 -10.58 2.88 16.68
N MET A 149 -10.09 3.54 15.64
CA MET A 149 -10.63 3.39 14.28
C MET A 149 -10.49 1.95 13.75
N VAL A 150 -9.35 1.28 14.01
CA VAL A 150 -9.16 -0.12 13.60
C VAL A 150 -10.18 -1.03 14.28
N LYS A 151 -10.49 -0.80 15.56
CA LYS A 151 -11.51 -1.58 16.30
C LYS A 151 -12.91 -1.36 15.71
N TRP A 152 -13.25 -0.14 15.35
CA TRP A 152 -14.54 0.16 14.71
C TRP A 152 -14.64 -0.45 13.32
N ASN A 153 -13.60 -0.35 12.49
CA ASN A 153 -13.57 -0.99 11.17
C ASN A 153 -13.74 -2.51 11.26
N ALA A 154 -13.12 -3.15 12.27
CA ALA A 154 -13.32 -4.58 12.49
C ALA A 154 -14.77 -4.92 12.87
N ARG A 155 -15.45 -4.09 13.67
CA ARG A 155 -16.88 -4.27 13.99
C ARG A 155 -17.76 -4.07 12.78
N VAL A 156 -17.49 -3.06 11.95
CA VAL A 156 -18.23 -2.81 10.70
C VAL A 156 -18.08 -3.99 9.75
N ALA A 157 -16.86 -4.48 9.52
CA ALA A 157 -16.61 -5.64 8.67
C ALA A 157 -17.35 -6.89 9.17
N LYS A 158 -17.42 -7.11 10.49
CA LYS A 158 -18.20 -8.20 11.07
C LYS A 158 -19.70 -8.02 10.82
N ALA A 159 -20.25 -6.84 11.09
CA ALA A 159 -21.66 -6.56 10.87
C ALA A 159 -22.05 -6.70 9.38
N GLU A 160 -21.23 -6.22 8.46
CA GLU A 160 -21.43 -6.43 7.02
C GLU A 160 -21.43 -7.92 6.64
N GLY A 161 -20.59 -8.73 7.29
CA GLY A 161 -20.59 -10.19 7.15
C GLY A 161 -21.92 -10.80 7.60
N ASP A 162 -22.40 -10.44 8.79
CA ASP A 162 -23.66 -10.94 9.35
C ASP A 162 -24.86 -10.55 8.47
N PHE A 163 -24.89 -9.31 7.95
CA PHE A 163 -25.92 -8.85 7.01
C PHE A 163 -25.94 -9.65 5.70
N ARG A 164 -24.77 -9.97 5.14
CA ARG A 164 -24.68 -10.80 3.93
C ARG A 164 -25.25 -12.19 4.15
N TYR A 165 -24.93 -12.82 5.26
CA TYR A 165 -25.45 -14.15 5.61
C TYR A 165 -26.98 -14.14 5.71
N LEU A 166 -27.55 -13.13 6.38
CA LEU A 166 -29.00 -13.02 6.55
C LEU A 166 -29.73 -12.78 5.22
N LEU A 167 -29.13 -12.00 4.31
CA LEU A 167 -29.66 -11.77 2.97
C LEU A 167 -29.69 -13.08 2.14
N PHE A 168 -28.63 -13.90 2.20
CA PHE A 168 -28.59 -15.20 1.54
C PHE A 168 -29.68 -16.14 2.07
N LEU A 169 -29.87 -16.21 3.39
CA LEU A 169 -30.89 -17.06 4.01
C LEU A 169 -32.31 -16.65 3.59
N HIS A 170 -32.61 -15.35 3.60
CA HIS A 170 -33.91 -14.83 3.17
C HIS A 170 -34.19 -15.12 1.70
N HIS A 171 -33.19 -14.96 0.83
CA HIS A 171 -33.32 -15.30 -0.59
C HIS A 171 -33.54 -16.80 -0.80
N LEU A 172 -32.85 -17.66 -0.04
CA LEU A 172 -33.04 -19.11 -0.10
C LEU A 172 -34.47 -19.51 0.33
N PHE A 173 -34.99 -18.87 1.38
CA PHE A 173 -36.35 -19.10 1.87
C PHE A 173 -37.41 -18.69 0.85
N TRP A 174 -37.25 -17.56 0.17
CA TRP A 174 -38.16 -17.14 -0.91
C TRP A 174 -38.14 -18.08 -2.10
N VAL A 175 -36.96 -18.56 -2.52
CA VAL A 175 -36.83 -19.54 -3.60
C VAL A 175 -37.54 -20.84 -3.23
N LEU A 176 -37.32 -21.35 -2.02
CA LEU A 176 -38.00 -22.55 -1.52
C LEU A 176 -39.52 -22.35 -1.42
N PHE A 177 -39.98 -21.19 -0.95
CA PHE A 177 -41.40 -20.86 -0.84
C PHE A 177 -42.09 -20.77 -2.21
N ILE A 178 -41.45 -20.15 -3.20
CA ILE A 178 -41.96 -20.09 -4.59
C ILE A 178 -41.97 -21.48 -5.22
N SER A 179 -40.93 -22.30 -5.02
CA SER A 179 -40.92 -23.68 -5.51
C SER A 179 -41.98 -24.56 -4.86
N PHE A 180 -42.34 -24.31 -3.60
CA PHE A 180 -43.40 -25.05 -2.90
C PHE A 180 -44.81 -24.64 -3.35
N PHE A 181 -45.00 -23.40 -3.83
CA PHE A 181 -46.27 -22.90 -4.34
C PHE A 181 -46.48 -23.11 -5.85
N SER A 182 -45.46 -23.58 -6.57
CA SER A 182 -45.48 -23.77 -8.02
C SER A 182 -45.68 -25.24 -8.46
N VAL A 183 -46.04 -26.12 -7.52
CA VAL A 183 -46.48 -27.52 -7.73
C VAL A 183 -47.93 -27.63 -7.28
#